data_AF-A0A5C1D873-F1
#
_entry.id   AF-A0A5C1D873-F1
#
_cell.length_a   1.000
_cell.length_b   1.000
_cell.length_c   1.000
_cell.angle_alpha   90.00
_cell.angle_beta   90.00
_cell.angle_gamma   90.00
#
_symmetry.space_group_name_H-M   'P 1'
#
loop_
_entity.id
_entity.type
_entity.pdbx_description
1 polymer ?
#
loop_
_entity_poly.entity_id
_entity_poly.type
_entity_poly.pdbx_seq_one_letter_code
_entity_poly.pdbx_strand_id
1 'polypeptide(L)'
;MMMKWFMLFNLLFSLILLKTKSPLKSNLMILSQLIMLTLLMNMMNKTSWVSYMIFILYISGLMIIFLYISSIAFNNIKINKINYKIMIIKLMLILMMLNYLNSNLILENVNFENMYLFEDNYYLMNMFMMPNNLIIYLILMILFFMLILIIWLLKNNKGPIRQKK
;
A
#
# COMPACT_ATOMS: atom_id res chain seq x y z
N MET A 1 -7.88 13.40 16.40
CA MET A 1 -6.59 14.10 16.25
C MET A 1 -5.48 13.17 15.77
N MET A 2 -5.22 12.04 16.45
CA MET A 2 -4.19 11.05 16.07
C MET A 2 -4.29 10.57 14.62
N MET A 3 -5.49 10.26 14.14
CA MET A 3 -5.74 9.83 12.76
C MET A 3 -5.34 10.88 11.71
N LYS A 4 -5.54 12.17 12.00
CA LYS A 4 -5.10 13.27 11.12
C LYS A 4 -3.58 13.29 11.01
N TRP A 5 -2.85 13.09 12.12
CA TRP A 5 -1.39 13.00 12.12
C TRP A 5 -0.88 11.82 11.29
N PHE A 6 -1.50 10.65 11.43
CA PHE A 6 -1.14 9.50 10.61
C PHE A 6 -1.41 9.72 9.12
N MET A 7 -2.53 10.35 8.74
CA MET A 7 -2.80 10.73 7.35
C MET A 7 -1.74 11.70 6.81
N LEU A 8 -1.38 12.71 7.61
CA LEU A 8 -0.32 13.66 7.32
C LEU A 8 1.02 12.97 7.08
N PHE A 9 1.42 12.05 7.97
CA PHE A 9 2.64 11.27 7.82
C PHE A 9 2.61 10.39 6.55
N ASN A 10 1.47 9.80 6.19
CA ASN A 10 1.38 9.04 4.95
C ASN A 10 1.52 9.89 3.68
N LEU A 11 0.90 11.08 3.65
CA LEU A 11 1.07 12.03 2.56
C LEU A 11 2.55 12.45 2.42
N LEU A 12 3.19 12.70 3.56
CA LEU A 12 4.62 12.94 3.70
C LEU A 12 5.48 11.87 3.04
N PHE A 13 5.27 10.61 3.41
CA PHE A 13 6.00 9.47 2.84
C PHE A 13 5.79 9.37 1.32
N SER A 14 4.56 9.58 0.84
CA SER A 14 4.24 9.53 -0.59
C SER A 14 4.95 10.62 -1.41
N LEU A 15 5.06 11.84 -0.87
CA LEU A 15 5.77 12.94 -1.53
C LEU A 15 7.29 12.70 -1.59
N ILE A 16 7.85 12.01 -0.58
CA ILE A 16 9.26 11.62 -0.60
C ILE A 16 9.47 10.52 -1.63
N LEU A 17 8.56 9.54 -1.71
CA LEU A 17 8.60 8.44 -2.67
C LEU A 17 8.80 8.93 -4.10
N LEU A 18 8.00 9.91 -4.54
CA LEU A 18 8.06 10.51 -5.87
C LEU A 18 9.43 11.09 -6.23
N LYS A 19 10.24 11.48 -5.24
CA LYS A 19 11.57 12.07 -5.45
C LYS A 19 12.71 11.06 -5.30
N THR A 20 12.45 9.87 -4.79
CA THR A 20 13.49 8.85 -4.63
C THR A 20 13.84 8.22 -5.99
N LYS A 21 15.11 8.30 -6.38
CA LYS A 21 15.60 7.72 -7.65
C LYS A 21 16.19 6.32 -7.48
N SER A 22 16.70 6.00 -6.29
CA SER A 22 17.35 4.72 -6.04
C SER A 22 16.30 3.65 -5.71
N PRO A 23 16.26 2.53 -6.44
CA PRO A 23 15.20 1.52 -6.31
C PRO A 23 15.20 0.81 -4.95
N LEU A 24 16.37 0.65 -4.32
CA LEU A 24 16.46 0.09 -2.96
C LEU A 24 15.81 0.99 -1.91
N LYS A 25 16.07 2.31 -1.98
CA LYS A 25 15.50 3.27 -1.02
C LYS A 25 14.00 3.45 -1.24
N SER A 26 13.52 3.38 -2.49
CA SER A 26 12.08 3.42 -2.74
C SER A 26 11.38 2.22 -2.11
N ASN A 27 11.94 1.00 -2.22
CA ASN A 27 11.31 -0.18 -1.59
C ASN A 27 11.24 -0.07 -0.06
N LEU A 28 12.32 0.39 0.58
CA LEU A 28 12.32 0.63 2.04
C LEU A 28 11.31 1.71 2.45
N MET A 29 11.16 2.75 1.63
CA MET A 29 10.19 3.82 1.87
C MET A 29 8.74 3.34 1.68
N ILE A 30 8.49 2.44 0.72
CA ILE A 30 7.16 1.84 0.53
C ILE A 30 6.82 0.96 1.74
N LEU A 31 7.76 0.17 2.26
CA LEU A 31 7.54 -0.66 3.44
C LEU A 31 7.11 0.17 4.67
N SER A 32 7.80 1.28 4.94
CA SER A 32 7.45 2.15 6.07
C SER A 32 6.10 2.85 5.87
N GLN A 33 5.79 3.28 4.65
CA GLN A 33 4.48 3.85 4.31
C GLN A 33 3.34 2.83 4.50
N LEU A 34 3.57 1.56 4.16
CA LEU A 34 2.58 0.50 4.34
C LEU A 34 2.28 0.19 5.80
N ILE A 35 3.29 0.21 6.67
CA ILE A 35 3.08 0.07 8.12
C ILE A 35 2.18 1.21 8.62
N MET A 36 2.45 2.44 8.19
CA MET A 36 1.62 3.60 8.56
C MET A 36 0.20 3.53 7.99
N LEU A 37 0.01 3.02 6.77
CA LEU A 37 -1.29 2.83 6.14
C LEU A 37 -2.12 1.74 6.83
N THR A 38 -1.52 0.60 7.17
CA THR A 38 -2.23 -0.51 7.83
C THR A 38 -2.67 -0.13 9.25
N LEU A 39 -1.85 0.67 9.96
CA LEU A 39 -2.24 1.27 11.23
C LEU A 39 -3.40 2.27 11.08
N LEU A 40 -3.42 3.10 10.03
CA LEU A 40 -4.56 3.98 9.74
C LEU A 40 -5.85 3.21 9.50
N MET A 41 -5.80 2.16 8.68
CA MET A 41 -6.98 1.36 8.34
C MET A 41 -7.54 0.64 9.57
N ASN A 42 -6.66 0.17 10.47
CA ASN A 42 -7.08 -0.42 11.73
C ASN A 42 -7.75 0.60 12.67
N MET A 43 -7.39 1.89 12.59
CA MET A 43 -8.04 2.95 13.37
C MET A 43 -9.40 3.36 12.77
N MET A 44 -9.61 3.15 11.46
CA MET A 44 -10.87 3.46 10.77
C MET A 44 -11.92 2.37 10.92
N ASN A 45 -11.48 1.12 10.83
CA ASN A 45 -12.38 -0.02 10.72
C ASN A 45 -12.67 -0.62 12.10
N LYS A 46 -13.91 -1.12 12.28
CA LYS A 46 -14.29 -1.86 13.48
C LYS A 46 -13.47 -3.16 13.64
N THR A 47 -13.12 -3.81 12.52
CA THR A 47 -12.35 -5.06 12.50
C THR A 47 -10.96 -4.89 11.90
N SER A 48 -9.98 -5.55 12.52
CA SER A 48 -8.57 -5.52 12.11
C SER A 48 -8.25 -6.46 10.94
N TRP A 49 -9.19 -7.32 10.53
CA TRP A 49 -8.96 -8.39 9.55
C TRP A 49 -8.56 -7.84 8.17
N VAL A 50 -9.24 -6.79 7.70
CA VAL A 50 -8.92 -6.15 6.42
C VAL A 50 -7.54 -5.48 6.45
N SER A 51 -7.20 -4.76 7.53
CA SER A 51 -5.87 -4.16 7.69
C SER A 51 -4.75 -5.21 7.74
N TYR A 52 -5.02 -6.36 8.35
CA TYR A 52 -4.05 -7.46 8.43
C TYR A 52 -3.83 -8.14 7.08
N MET A 53 -4.88 -8.41 6.31
CA MET A 53 -4.76 -8.98 4.96
C MET A 53 -3.95 -8.08 4.03
N ILE A 54 -4.19 -6.77 4.07
CA ILE A 54 -3.41 -5.78 3.31
C ILE A 54 -1.94 -5.84 3.72
N PHE A 55 -1.63 -5.92 5.01
CA PHE A 55 -0.25 -5.99 5.50
C PHE A 55 0.53 -7.19 4.92
N ILE A 56 -0.07 -8.38 4.95
CA ILE A 56 0.58 -9.60 4.44
C ILE A 56 0.78 -9.55 2.92
N LEU A 57 -0.26 -9.16 2.18
CA LEU A 57 -0.22 -9.10 0.72
C LEU A 57 0.88 -8.17 0.22
N TYR A 58 1.04 -7.01 0.86
CA TYR A 58 2.08 -6.07 0.44
C TYR A 58 3.49 -6.51 0.86
N ILE A 59 3.68 -7.10 2.05
CA ILE A 59 5.01 -7.59 2.47
C ILE A 59 5.50 -8.70 1.53
N SER A 60 4.64 -9.67 1.24
CA SER A 60 4.99 -10.79 0.36
C SER A 60 5.38 -10.31 -1.04
N GLY A 61 4.63 -9.38 -1.64
CA GLY A 61 4.95 -8.79 -2.94
C GLY A 61 6.25 -7.97 -2.95
N LEU A 62 6.47 -7.15 -1.91
CA LEU A 62 7.67 -6.30 -1.84
C LEU A 62 8.96 -7.09 -1.63
N MET A 63 8.91 -8.22 -0.91
CA MET A 63 10.07 -9.09 -0.73
C MET A 63 10.57 -9.66 -2.07
N ILE A 64 9.66 -10.04 -2.97
CA ILE A 64 10.01 -10.56 -4.31
C ILE A 64 10.69 -9.47 -5.15
N ILE A 65 10.15 -8.25 -5.12
CA ILE A 65 10.73 -7.10 -5.83
C ILE A 65 12.11 -6.75 -5.24
N PHE A 66 12.29 -6.84 -3.92
CA PHE A 66 13.57 -6.63 -3.26
C PHE A 66 14.63 -7.65 -3.70
N LEU A 67 14.27 -8.94 -3.79
CA LEU A 67 15.16 -9.98 -4.31
C LEU A 67 15.57 -9.70 -5.76
N TYR A 68 14.63 -9.33 -6.62
CA TYR A 68 14.91 -9.02 -8.02
C TYR A 68 15.91 -7.86 -8.16
N ILE A 69 15.65 -6.74 -7.47
CA ILE A 69 16.48 -5.52 -7.60
C ILE A 69 17.87 -5.72 -6.98
N SER A 70 17.96 -6.41 -5.83
CA SER A 70 19.25 -6.69 -5.20
C SER A 70 20.15 -7.59 -6.08
N SER A 71 19.57 -8.45 -6.91
CA SER A 71 20.32 -9.30 -7.85
C SER A 71 20.88 -8.56 -9.08
N ILE A 72 20.30 -7.43 -9.49
CA ILE A 72 20.63 -6.76 -10.77
C ILE A 72 21.64 -5.62 -10.59
N ALA A 73 21.59 -4.88 -9.49
CA ALA A 73 22.43 -3.70 -9.33
C ALA A 73 22.70 -3.39 -7.85
N PHE A 74 23.51 -4.23 -7.20
CA PHE A 74 23.96 -4.00 -5.82
C PHE A 74 24.78 -2.69 -5.69
N ASN A 75 25.38 -2.19 -6.78
CA ASN A 75 26.54 -1.31 -6.64
C ASN A 75 26.43 0.10 -7.24
N ASN A 76 25.27 0.76 -7.19
CA ASN A 76 25.19 2.18 -7.53
C ASN A 76 24.22 2.94 -6.60
N ILE A 77 24.49 2.87 -5.29
CA ILE A 77 23.81 3.70 -4.29
C ILE A 77 24.33 5.13 -4.43
N LYS A 78 23.85 5.84 -5.46
CA LYS A 78 24.03 7.29 -5.55
C LYS A 78 23.14 7.93 -4.50
N ILE A 79 23.77 8.40 -3.42
CA ILE A 79 23.11 9.23 -2.42
C ILE A 79 22.87 10.59 -3.06
N ASN A 80 21.74 10.74 -3.75
CA ASN A 80 21.29 12.06 -4.15
C ASN A 80 21.08 12.89 -2.87
N LYS A 81 21.77 14.03 -2.79
CA LYS A 81 21.53 15.05 -1.77
C LYS A 81 20.15 15.65 -2.04
N ILE A 82 19.11 15.03 -1.47
CA ILE A 82 17.77 15.61 -1.48
C ILE A 82 17.83 16.88 -0.64
N ASN A 83 17.34 18.00 -1.18
CA ASN A 83 17.30 19.25 -0.44
C ASN A 83 16.14 19.21 0.58
N TYR A 84 16.39 18.61 1.75
CA TYR A 84 15.40 18.38 2.81
C TYR A 84 14.75 19.68 3.30
N LYS A 85 15.43 20.83 3.22
CA LYS A 85 14.91 22.13 3.67
C LYS A 85 13.65 22.56 2.92
N ILE A 86 13.64 22.47 1.59
CA ILE A 86 12.48 22.82 0.76
C ILE A 86 11.31 21.87 1.04
N MET A 87 11.62 20.62 1.36
CA MET A 87 10.61 19.63 1.68
C MET A 87 9.90 19.97 2.99
N ILE A 88 10.66 20.29 4.05
CA ILE A 88 10.12 20.66 5.36
C ILE A 88 9.24 21.92 5.27
N ILE A 89 9.62 22.91 4.47
CA ILE A 89 8.81 24.13 4.28
C ILE A 89 7.46 23.80 3.61
N LYS A 90 7.46 22.99 2.56
CA LYS A 90 6.21 22.55 1.90
C LYS A 90 5.30 21.78 2.86
N LEU A 91 5.89 21.05 3.80
CA LEU A 91 5.16 20.27 4.79
C LEU A 91 4.50 21.14 5.85
N MET A 92 5.21 22.17 6.33
CA MET A 92 4.62 23.14 7.25
C MET A 92 3.42 23.86 6.62
N LEU A 93 3.49 24.18 5.33
CA LEU A 93 2.36 24.79 4.61
C LEU A 93 1.14 23.84 4.53
N ILE A 94 1.37 22.57 4.24
CA ILE A 94 0.29 21.56 4.19
C ILE A 94 -0.34 21.38 5.59
N LEU A 95 0.48 21.35 6.65
CA LEU A 95 0.00 21.25 8.03
C LEU A 95 -0.86 22.45 8.44
N MET A 96 -0.45 23.67 8.06
CA MET A 96 -1.24 24.87 8.33
C MET A 96 -2.59 24.83 7.60
N MET A 97 -2.61 24.39 6.33
CA MET A 97 -3.86 24.26 5.57
C MET A 97 -4.80 23.23 6.19
N LEU A 98 -4.28 22.08 6.64
CA LEU A 98 -5.10 21.01 7.22
C LEU A 98 -5.64 21.34 8.61
N ASN A 99 -4.91 22.14 9.40
CA ASN A 99 -5.43 22.68 10.65
C ASN A 99 -6.57 23.69 10.42
N TYR A 100 -6.53 24.41 9.30
CA TYR A 100 -7.57 25.40 8.94
C TYR A 100 -8.86 24.75 8.41
N LEU A 101 -8.77 23.56 7.82
CA LEU A 101 -9.92 22.77 7.32
C LEU A 101 -10.71 22.14 8.47
N ASN A 102 -11.28 22.98 9.32
CA ASN A 102 -11.74 22.59 10.65
C ASN A 102 -12.68 21.36 10.67
N SER A 103 -12.48 20.60 11.76
CA SER A 103 -13.14 19.43 12.37
C SER A 103 -14.35 18.70 11.76
N ASN A 104 -15.14 19.26 10.84
CA ASN A 104 -16.48 18.73 10.54
C ASN A 104 -16.55 17.85 9.29
N LEU A 105 -15.55 17.91 8.41
CA LEU A 105 -15.60 17.18 7.13
C LEU A 105 -15.33 15.66 7.24
N ILE A 106 -14.93 15.16 8.41
CA ILE A 106 -14.37 13.79 8.53
C ILE A 106 -15.21 12.86 9.42
N LEU A 107 -16.24 13.37 10.12
CA LEU A 107 -16.94 12.59 11.15
C LEU A 107 -18.46 12.43 10.97
N GLU A 108 -19.04 12.83 9.84
CA GLU A 108 -20.45 12.52 9.57
C GLU A 108 -20.73 11.01 9.37
N ASN A 109 -19.70 10.18 9.23
CA ASN A 109 -19.85 8.72 9.07
C ASN A 109 -19.51 7.89 10.31
N VAL A 110 -19.36 8.47 11.51
CA VAL A 110 -19.01 7.70 12.73
C VAL A 110 -20.12 7.69 13.80
N ASN A 111 -21.32 8.15 13.43
CA ASN A 111 -22.53 7.79 14.17
C ASN A 111 -23.22 6.59 13.51
N PHE A 112 -22.45 5.57 13.11
CA PHE A 112 -23.01 4.22 13.16
C PHE A 112 -23.03 3.85 14.63
N GLU A 113 -24.10 4.28 15.29
CA GLU A 113 -24.48 3.80 16.60
C GLU A 113 -24.25 2.30 16.68
N ASN A 114 -23.79 1.88 17.85
CA ASN A 114 -23.52 0.52 18.29
C ASN A 114 -24.75 -0.40 18.16
N MET A 115 -25.18 -0.66 16.94
CA MET A 115 -26.08 -1.72 16.50
C MET A 115 -25.32 -2.25 15.28
N TYR A 116 -24.50 -3.28 15.33
CA TYR A 116 -24.76 -4.61 15.88
C TYR A 116 -23.43 -5.23 16.33
N LEU A 117 -23.42 -5.87 17.50
CA LEU A 117 -22.33 -6.72 18.01
C LEU A 117 -22.07 -7.99 17.17
N PHE A 118 -22.63 -8.09 15.96
CA PHE A 118 -22.61 -9.27 15.09
C PHE A 118 -22.14 -8.98 13.64
N GLU A 119 -21.56 -7.81 13.36
CA GLU A 119 -21.21 -7.38 11.99
C GLU A 119 -19.88 -7.91 11.44
N ASP A 120 -18.99 -8.44 12.29
CA ASP A 120 -17.59 -8.70 11.90
C ASP A 120 -17.45 -9.71 10.76
N ASN A 121 -18.35 -10.70 10.69
CA ASN A 121 -18.38 -11.72 9.63
C ASN A 121 -19.47 -11.48 8.59
N TYR A 122 -20.38 -10.51 8.80
CA TYR A 122 -21.48 -10.29 7.87
C TYR A 122 -20.95 -9.80 6.52
N TYR A 123 -19.99 -8.87 6.51
CA TYR A 123 -19.37 -8.40 5.27
C TYR A 123 -18.68 -9.54 4.50
N LEU A 124 -17.96 -10.42 5.21
CA LEU A 124 -17.29 -11.56 4.62
C LEU A 124 -18.28 -12.58 4.05
N MET A 125 -19.30 -12.91 4.82
CA MET A 125 -20.34 -13.84 4.39
C MET A 125 -21.12 -13.27 3.19
N ASN A 126 -21.38 -11.96 3.19
CA ASN A 126 -22.08 -11.28 2.10
C ASN A 126 -21.24 -11.21 0.80
N MET A 127 -19.93 -11.45 0.84
CA MET A 127 -19.14 -11.63 -0.39
C MET A 127 -19.47 -12.96 -1.07
N PHE A 128 -19.68 -14.03 -0.29
CA PHE A 128 -19.98 -15.37 -0.80
C PHE A 128 -21.46 -15.59 -1.12
N MET A 129 -22.33 -14.71 -0.63
CA MET A 129 -23.76 -14.74 -0.95
C MET A 129 -24.06 -14.12 -2.32
N MET A 130 -25.16 -14.54 -2.93
CA MET A 130 -25.65 -13.97 -4.18
C MET A 130 -26.20 -12.55 -3.92
N PRO A 131 -25.93 -11.53 -4.76
CA PRO A 131 -25.32 -11.57 -6.10
C PRO A 131 -23.78 -11.46 -6.15
N ASN A 132 -23.13 -11.17 -5.02
CA ASN A 132 -21.68 -10.86 -4.98
C ASN A 132 -20.79 -12.05 -5.36
N ASN A 133 -21.26 -13.29 -5.20
CA ASN A 133 -20.49 -14.48 -5.58
C ASN A 133 -20.06 -14.48 -7.07
N LEU A 134 -20.80 -13.80 -7.96
CA LEU A 134 -20.40 -13.62 -9.36
C LEU A 134 -19.05 -12.89 -9.48
N ILE A 135 -18.80 -11.90 -8.62
CA ILE A 135 -17.54 -11.15 -8.59
C ILE A 135 -16.40 -12.08 -8.16
N ILE A 136 -16.65 -12.99 -7.22
CA ILE A 136 -15.65 -13.99 -6.79
C ILE A 136 -15.27 -14.91 -7.95
N TYR A 137 -16.26 -15.42 -8.69
CA TYR A 137 -15.98 -16.24 -9.88
C TYR A 137 -15.18 -15.47 -10.95
N LEU A 138 -15.48 -14.19 -11.17
CA LEU A 138 -14.70 -13.35 -12.08
C LEU A 138 -13.24 -13.19 -11.61
N ILE A 139 -13.00 -12.92 -10.32
CA ILE A 139 -11.65 -12.79 -9.76
C ILE A 139 -10.86 -14.10 -9.92
N LEU A 140 -11.49 -15.26 -9.66
CA LEU A 140 -10.87 -16.57 -9.84
C LEU A 140 -10.45 -16.80 -11.29
N MET A 141 -11.32 -16.46 -12.25
CA MET A 141 -11.01 -16.59 -13.68
C MET A 141 -9.86 -15.67 -14.11
N ILE A 142 -9.81 -14.44 -13.60
CA ILE A 142 -8.71 -13.49 -13.86
C ILE A 142 -7.39 -14.06 -13.33
N LEU A 143 -7.36 -14.53 -12.08
CA LEU A 143 -6.15 -15.12 -11.48
C LEU A 143 -5.68 -16.36 -12.25
N PHE A 144 -6.60 -17.21 -12.69
CA PHE A 144 -6.29 -18.38 -13.52
C PHE A 144 -5.69 -17.99 -14.86
N PHE A 145 -6.28 -17.02 -15.57
CA PHE A 145 -5.77 -16.52 -16.83
C PHE A 145 -4.37 -15.89 -16.68
N MET A 146 -4.13 -15.14 -15.60
CA MET A 146 -2.82 -14.57 -15.29
C MET A 146 -1.76 -15.66 -15.10
N LEU A 147 -2.07 -16.78 -14.46
CA LEU A 147 -1.14 -17.90 -14.31
C LEU A 147 -0.75 -18.51 -15.67
N ILE A 148 -1.71 -18.73 -16.57
CA ILE A 148 -1.45 -19.24 -17.93
C ILE A 148 -0.54 -18.27 -18.69
N LEU A 149 -0.85 -16.97 -18.63
CA LEU A 149 -0.04 -15.93 -19.27
C LEU A 149 1.40 -15.92 -18.74
N ILE A 150 1.59 -16.02 -17.42
CA ILE A 150 2.93 -16.06 -16.81
C ILE A 150 3.71 -17.29 -17.31
N ILE A 151 3.09 -18.47 -17.36
CA ILE A 151 3.75 -19.68 -17.90
C ILE A 151 4.13 -19.49 -19.37
N TRP A 152 3.27 -18.85 -20.16
CA TRP A 152 3.55 -18.56 -21.56
C TRP A 152 4.70 -17.54 -21.72
N LEU A 153 4.73 -16.49 -20.91
CA LEU A 153 5.83 -15.51 -20.88
C LEU A 153 7.16 -16.16 -20.47
N LEU A 154 7.15 -17.08 -19.51
CA LEU A 154 8.34 -17.81 -19.05
C LEU A 154 8.89 -18.79 -20.10
N LYS A 155 8.07 -19.31 -21.03
CA LYS A 155 8.53 -20.18 -22.13
C LYS A 155 9.41 -19.46 -23.16
N ASN A 156 9.38 -18.13 -23.21
CA ASN A 156 10.24 -17.35 -24.10
C ASN A 156 11.69 -17.34 -23.57
N ASN A 157 12.49 -18.30 -24.03
CA ASN A 157 13.90 -18.54 -23.65
C ASN A 157 14.92 -17.49 -24.14
N LYS A 158 14.60 -16.18 -24.10
CA LYS A 158 15.59 -15.12 -24.35
C LYS A 158 15.86 -14.37 -23.04
N GLY A 159 16.51 -15.06 -22.11
CA GLY A 159 16.84 -14.50 -20.80
C GLY A 159 18.04 -13.55 -20.85
N PRO A 160 17.99 -12.40 -20.14
CA PRO A 160 19.18 -11.61 -19.80
C PRO A 160 19.91 -12.15 -18.55
N ILE A 161 19.57 -13.36 -18.06
CA ILE A 161 20.05 -13.89 -16.76
C ILE A 161 20.99 -15.11 -16.94
N ARG A 162 21.87 -15.07 -17.94
CA ARG A 162 23.14 -15.80 -17.85
C ARG A 162 24.24 -14.82 -18.22
N GLN A 163 25.15 -14.60 -17.28
CA GLN A 163 26.48 -14.11 -17.64
C GLN A 163 26.98 -15.03 -18.76
N LYS A 164 27.17 -14.44 -19.94
CA LYS A 164 27.96 -15.09 -20.99
C LYS A 164 29.35 -15.25 -20.36
N LYS A 165 29.81 -16.49 -20.24
CA LYS A 165 31.23 -16.76 -20.12
C LYS A 165 31.93 -16.21 -21.36
#